data_AF-A0A1E4CS98-F1
#
_entry.id   AF-A0A1E4CS98-F1
#
_cell.length_a   1.000
_cell.length_b   1.000
_cell.length_c   1.000
_cell.angle_alpha   90.00
_cell.angle_beta   90.00
_cell.angle_gamma   90.00
#
_symmetry.space_group_name_H-M   'P 1'
#
loop_
_entity.id
_entity.type
_entity.pdbx_description
1 polymer ?
#
loop_
_entity_poly.entity_id
_entity_poly.type
_entity_poly.pdbx_seq_one_letter_code
_entity_poly.pdbx_strand_id
1 'polypeptide(L)' 'MMAIVLALTGLAVLVLALVLFVRGRKDAPQGTPLPNGRGIMLLTFAGLILALASQLPFFR' A
#
# COMPACT_ATOMS: atom_id res chain seq x y z
N MET A 1 4.20 21.64 -4.34
CA MET A 1 4.21 21.24 -2.90
C MET A 1 3.21 20.13 -2.60
N MET A 2 1.93 20.27 -2.98
CA MET A 2 0.89 19.26 -2.74
C MET A 2 1.23 17.87 -3.30
N ALA A 3 1.75 17.80 -4.53
CA ALA A 3 2.16 16.54 -5.16
C ALA A 3 3.28 15.80 -4.38
N ILE A 4 4.23 16.53 -3.81
CA ILE A 4 5.32 15.95 -3.00
C ILE A 4 4.75 15.36 -1.71
N VAL A 5 3.83 16.08 -1.07
CA VAL A 5 3.16 15.60 0.16
C VAL A 5 2.37 14.32 -0.13
N LEU A 6 1.63 14.28 -1.24
CA LEU A 6 0.87 13.09 -1.67
C LEU A 6 1.78 11.89 -2.00
N ALA A 7 2.89 12.13 -2.70
CA ALA A 7 3.85 11.08 -3.02
C ALA A 7 4.48 10.48 -1.75
N LEU A 8 4.88 11.33 -0.79
CA LEU A 8 5.47 10.88 0.48
C LEU A 8 4.47 10.15 1.36
N THR A 9 3.22 10.63 1.45
CA THR A 9 2.16 9.94 2.21
C THR A 9 1.78 8.61 1.58
N GLY A 10 1.64 8.54 0.25
CA GLY A 10 1.41 7.29 -0.46
C GLY A 10 2.53 6.27 -0.24
N LEU A 11 3.79 6.71 -0.31
CA LEU A 11 4.95 5.87 -0.03
C LEU A 11 4.92 5.34 1.41
N ALA A 12 4.62 6.19 2.40
CA ALA A 12 4.55 5.80 3.81
C ALA A 12 3.46 4.72 4.05
N VAL A 13 2.28 4.87 3.43
CA VAL A 13 1.19 3.89 3.52
C VAL A 13 1.59 2.55 2.88
N LEU A 14 2.24 2.58 1.71
CA LEU A 14 2.71 1.36 1.04
C LEU A 14 3.77 0.61 1.85
N VAL A 15 4.72 1.35 2.44
CA VAL A 15 5.75 0.76 3.33
C VAL A 15 5.11 0.16 4.56
N LEU A 16 4.18 0.86 5.20
CA LEU A 16 3.46 0.35 6.38
C LEU A 16 2.70 -0.94 6.05
N ALA A 17 1.99 -0.94 4.92
CA ALA A 17 1.28 -2.12 4.43
C ALA A 17 2.21 -3.31 4.19
N LEU A 18 3.36 -3.06 3.57
CA LEU A 18 4.36 -4.09 3.31
C LEU A 18 4.91 -4.67 4.62
N VAL A 19 5.21 -3.82 5.61
CA VAL A 19 5.71 -4.26 6.93
C VAL A 19 4.68 -5.12 7.64
N LEU A 20 3.41 -4.71 7.65
CA LEU A 20 2.33 -5.49 8.27
C LEU A 20 2.12 -6.83 7.55
N PHE A 21 2.21 -6.84 6.22
CA PHE A 21 2.13 -8.05 5.43
C PHE A 21 3.28 -9.03 5.73
N VAL A 22 4.51 -8.54 5.77
CA VAL A 22 5.70 -9.36 6.06
C VAL A 22 5.68 -9.88 7.49
N ARG A 23 5.23 -9.07 8.46
CA ARG A 23 5.03 -9.52 9.85
C ARG A 23 3.96 -10.59 9.94
N GLY A 24 2.77 -10.34 9.37
CA GLY A 24 1.69 -11.33 9.33
C GLY A 24 2.08 -12.66 8.65
N ARG A 25 2.99 -12.62 7.68
CA ARG A 25 3.59 -13.83 7.06
C ARG A 25 4.54 -14.58 8.00
N LYS A 26 5.38 -13.85 8.74
CA LYS A 26 6.38 -14.44 9.65
C LYS A 26 5.75 -15.06 10.89
N ASP A 27 4.71 -14.42 11.41
CA ASP A 27 4.04 -14.84 12.64
C ASP A 27 2.98 -15.94 12.39
N ALA A 28 2.70 -16.28 11.12
CA ALA A 28 1.73 -17.30 10.75
C ALA A 28 2.34 -18.72 10.85
N PRO A 29 1.78 -19.62 11.69
CA PRO A 29 2.16 -21.03 11.71
C PRO A 29 1.94 -21.66 10.32
N GLN A 30 2.87 -22.51 9.86
CA GLN A 30 2.71 -23.22 8.59
C GLN A 30 1.40 -24.00 8.57
N GLY A 31 0.52 -23.69 7.62
CA GLY A 31 -0.83 -24.28 7.50
C GLY A 31 -1.98 -23.39 7.96
N THR A 32 -1.72 -22.23 8.58
CA THR A 32 -2.77 -21.24 8.85
C THR A 32 -3.16 -20.49 7.57
N PRO A 33 -4.47 -20.31 7.28
CA PRO A 33 -4.90 -19.50 6.15
C PRO A 33 -4.39 -18.07 6.38
N LEU A 34 -3.46 -17.66 5.52
CA LEU A 34 -2.81 -16.37 5.65
C LEU A 34 -3.86 -15.24 5.56
N PRO A 35 -3.80 -14.18 6.39
CA PRO A 35 -4.75 -13.06 6.31
C PRO A 35 -4.84 -12.51 4.88
N ASN A 36 -6.08 -12.54 4.36
CA ASN A 36 -6.58 -12.07 3.08
C ASN A 36 -5.51 -11.43 2.16
N GLY A 37 -4.80 -12.24 1.36
CA GLY A 37 -3.92 -11.73 0.29
C GLY A 37 -4.65 -10.78 -0.67
N ARG A 38 -5.99 -10.91 -0.77
CA ARG A 38 -6.88 -9.98 -1.46
C ARG A 38 -6.89 -8.56 -0.87
N GLY A 39 -6.80 -8.42 0.46
CA GLY A 39 -6.77 -7.12 1.14
C GLY A 39 -5.47 -6.36 0.87
N ILE A 40 -4.32 -7.04 0.92
CA ILE A 40 -3.03 -6.46 0.54
C ILE A 40 -2.98 -6.11 -0.94
N MET A 41 -3.52 -6.98 -1.80
CA MET A 41 -3.65 -6.72 -3.24
C MET A 41 -4.50 -5.48 -3.50
N LEU A 42 -5.67 -5.35 -2.85
CA LEU A 42 -6.54 -4.18 -2.96
C LEU A 42 -5.86 -2.90 -2.47
N LEU A 43 -5.15 -2.96 -1.36
CA LEU A 43 -4.44 -1.80 -0.81
C LEU A 43 -3.29 -1.35 -1.72
N THR A 44 -2.55 -2.31 -2.28
CA THR A 44 -1.50 -2.03 -3.27
C THR A 44 -2.09 -1.43 -4.54
N PHE A 45 -3.21 -1.97 -5.02
CA PHE A 45 -3.91 -1.47 -6.20
C PHE A 45 -4.46 -0.05 -5.99
N ALA A 46 -5.05 0.21 -4.83
CA ALA A 46 -5.51 1.54 -4.45
C ALA A 46 -4.35 2.54 -4.36
N GLY A 47 -3.20 2.15 -3.78
CA GLY A 47 -1.99 2.97 -3.74
C GLY A 47 -1.45 3.30 -5.14
N LEU A 48 -1.45 2.34 -6.06
CA LEU A 48 -1.05 2.56 -7.46
C LEU A 48 -1.99 3.50 -8.21
N ILE A 49 -3.31 3.33 -8.04
CA ILE A 49 -4.32 4.23 -8.62
C ILE A 49 -4.14 5.65 -8.09
N LEU A 50 -3.92 5.79 -6.78
CA LEU A 50 -3.74 7.10 -6.14
C LEU A 50 -2.45 7.79 -6.61
N ALA A 51 -1.35 7.03 -6.76
CA ALA A 51 -0.11 7.52 -7.34
C ALA A 51 -0.31 7.99 -8.79
N LEU A 52 -1.02 7.22 -9.61
CA LEU A 52 -1.35 7.60 -10.99
C LEU A 52 -2.24 8.85 -11.03
N ALA A 53 -3.25 8.92 -10.18
CA ALA A 53 -4.14 10.07 -10.06
C ALA A 53 -3.37 11.34 -9.63
N SER A 54 -2.35 11.22 -8.78
CA SER A 54 -1.52 12.36 -8.37
C SER A 54 -0.71 12.99 -9.51
N GLN A 55 -0.56 12.29 -10.65
CA GLN A 55 0.13 12.80 -11.84
C GLN A 55 -0.79 13.63 -12.76
N LEU A 56 -2.11 13.64 -12.52
CA LEU A 56 -3.08 14.40 -13.31
C LEU A 56 -2.84 15.91 -13.18
N PRO A 57 -3.09 16.70 -14.25
CA PRO A 57 -2.85 18.14 -14.27
C PRO A 57 -3.65 18.92 -13.23
N PHE A 58 -4.73 18.35 -12.69
CA PHE A 58 -5.52 18.94 -11.60
C PHE A 58 -4.77 18.99 -10.25
N PHE A 59 -3.71 18.19 -10.09
CA PHE A 59 -2.91 18.07 -8.86
C PHE A 59 -1.46 18.57 -9.02
N ARG A 60 -1.09 19.08 -10.20
CA ARG A 60 0.24 19.68 -10.47
C ARG A 60 0.32 21.11 -9.96
#